data_AF-A0AAX0WSY6-F1
#
_entry.id   AF-A0AAX0WSY6-F1
#
_cell.length_a   1.000
_cell.length_b   1.000
_cell.length_c   1.000
_cell.angle_alpha   90.00
_cell.angle_beta   90.00
_cell.angle_gamma   90.00
#
_symmetry.space_group_name_H-M   'P 1'
#
loop_
_entity.id
_entity.type
_entity.pdbx_description
1 polymer ?
#
loop_
_entity_poly.entity_id
_entity_poly.type
_entity_poly.pdbx_seq_one_letter_code
_entity_poly.pdbx_strand_id
1 'polypeptide(L)'
;MATSLEELRKIIKEEEAALLIKKLQHQQLTTMEQEAFKRLKDKLSDDAGMDELPPIEQLQKLYKKPNPLFEVQSAHNETIAKIFANFKEEFGEENIHGNCLHFPDDEDNSKADAFFSQQANEGHAFLFKEVNSDNYAFSDGKGHYKMGCKADIISYCKKNSLELPDYFNTKVSDEQEHTPSILSQ
;
A
#
# COMPACT_ATOMS: atom_id res chain seq x y z
N MET A 1 -9.73 26.09 -13.64
CA MET A 1 -8.38 25.80 -13.13
C MET A 1 -8.32 24.32 -12.80
N ALA A 2 -7.21 23.61 -13.05
CA ALA A 2 -7.11 22.21 -12.65
C ALA A 2 -6.74 22.16 -11.15
N THR A 3 -7.72 21.87 -10.29
CA THR A 3 -7.49 21.68 -8.85
C THR A 3 -6.52 20.52 -8.64
N SER A 4 -5.54 20.70 -7.76
CA SER A 4 -4.53 19.67 -7.51
C SER A 4 -5.12 18.46 -6.76
N LEU A 5 -4.47 17.30 -6.87
CA LEU A 5 -4.86 16.09 -6.13
C LEU A 5 -4.88 16.32 -4.60
N GLU A 6 -3.97 17.15 -4.08
CA GLU A 6 -3.91 17.47 -2.65
C GLU A 6 -5.07 18.35 -2.20
N GLU A 7 -5.51 19.30 -3.02
CA GLU A 7 -6.69 20.12 -2.74
C GLU A 7 -7.96 19.27 -2.80
N LEU A 8 -8.08 18.40 -3.81
CA LEU A 8 -9.20 17.46 -3.91
C LEU A 8 -9.29 16.53 -2.69
N ARG A 9 -8.16 16.04 -2.14
CA ARG A 9 -8.13 15.24 -0.89
C ARG A 9 -8.62 16.00 0.34
N LYS A 10 -8.48 17.33 0.37
CA LYS A 10 -8.97 18.16 1.49
C LYS A 10 -10.48 18.38 1.44
N ILE A 11 -11.09 18.24 0.26
CA ILE A 11 -12.49 18.63 0.00
C ILE A 11 -13.39 17.39 -0.10
N ILE A 12 -12.88 16.29 -0.66
CA ILE A 12 -13.64 15.06 -0.96
C ILE A 12 -13.16 13.91 -0.05
N LYS A 13 -14.11 13.23 0.61
CA LYS A 13 -13.87 12.00 1.38
C LYS A 13 -14.01 10.74 0.51
N GLU A 14 -13.50 9.61 1.00
CA GLU A 14 -13.52 8.32 0.27
C GLU A 14 -14.91 7.90 -0.19
N GLU A 15 -15.90 7.97 0.69
CA GLU A 15 -17.30 7.66 0.37
C GLU A 15 -17.89 8.63 -0.67
N GLU A 16 -17.51 9.90 -0.62
CA GLU A 16 -17.95 10.95 -1.53
C GLU A 16 -17.36 10.74 -2.93
N ALA A 17 -16.11 10.34 -3.04
CA ALA A 17 -15.49 10.05 -4.33
C ALA A 17 -15.94 8.71 -4.93
N ALA A 18 -16.15 7.69 -4.10
CA ALA A 18 -16.76 6.44 -4.57
C ALA A 18 -18.13 6.71 -5.19
N LEU A 19 -18.91 7.61 -4.58
CA LEU A 19 -20.19 8.08 -5.11
C LEU A 19 -20.05 8.84 -6.45
N LEU A 20 -19.04 9.71 -6.59
CA LEU A 20 -18.75 10.41 -7.86
C LEU A 20 -18.33 9.43 -8.96
N ILE A 21 -17.45 8.47 -8.66
CA ILE A 21 -17.01 7.43 -9.59
C ILE A 21 -18.20 6.60 -10.05
N LYS A 22 -19.03 6.14 -9.12
CA LYS A 22 -20.26 5.38 -9.41
C LYS A 22 -21.16 6.14 -10.38
N LYS A 23 -21.32 7.45 -10.20
CA LYS A 23 -22.12 8.30 -11.08
C LYS A 23 -21.48 8.49 -12.47
N LEU A 24 -20.17 8.73 -12.53
CA LEU A 24 -19.43 8.94 -13.78
C LEU A 24 -19.31 7.66 -14.62
N GLN A 25 -19.38 6.49 -13.98
CA GLN A 25 -19.49 5.18 -14.65
C GLN A 25 -20.93 4.84 -15.08
N HIS A 26 -21.86 5.80 -15.01
CA HIS A 26 -23.27 5.63 -15.38
C HIS A 26 -24.03 4.56 -14.58
N GLN A 27 -23.55 4.19 -13.38
CA GLN A 27 -24.29 3.29 -12.52
C GLN A 27 -25.51 3.99 -11.90
N GLN A 28 -26.57 3.22 -11.64
CA GLN A 28 -27.75 3.77 -10.97
C GLN A 28 -27.43 4.06 -9.50
N LEU A 29 -27.71 5.30 -9.10
CA LEU A 29 -27.67 5.72 -7.71
C LEU A 29 -29.05 5.52 -7.08
N THR A 30 -29.08 5.01 -5.86
CA THR A 30 -30.26 5.02 -4.99
C THR A 30 -30.72 6.45 -4.69
N THR A 31 -31.95 6.62 -4.21
CA THR A 31 -32.49 7.95 -3.87
C THR A 31 -31.60 8.70 -2.86
N MET A 32 -31.10 7.99 -1.83
CA MET A 32 -30.19 8.57 -0.84
C MET A 32 -28.86 8.99 -1.46
N GLU A 33 -28.30 8.17 -2.35
CA GLU A 33 -27.06 8.47 -3.07
C GLU A 33 -27.23 9.65 -4.04
N GLN A 34 -28.41 9.80 -4.66
CA GLN A 34 -28.70 10.96 -5.52
C GLN A 34 -28.72 12.27 -4.74
N GLU A 35 -29.31 12.27 -3.54
CA GLU A 35 -29.30 13.44 -2.66
C GLU A 35 -27.89 13.76 -2.14
N ALA A 36 -27.14 12.73 -1.73
CA ALA A 36 -25.75 12.88 -1.30
C ALA A 36 -24.86 13.41 -2.43
N PHE A 37 -25.04 12.89 -3.65
CA PHE A 37 -24.32 13.35 -4.84
C PHE A 37 -24.62 14.81 -5.16
N LYS A 38 -25.89 15.22 -5.05
CA LYS A 38 -26.27 16.62 -5.27
C LYS A 38 -25.60 17.56 -4.27
N ARG A 39 -25.63 17.22 -2.97
CA ARG A 39 -24.96 18.00 -1.92
C ARG A 39 -23.46 18.09 -2.15
N LEU A 40 -22.84 16.99 -2.58
CA LEU A 40 -21.41 16.96 -2.89
C LEU A 40 -21.06 17.83 -4.10
N LYS A 41 -21.91 17.84 -5.14
CA LYS A 41 -21.73 18.71 -6.29
C LYS A 41 -21.83 20.19 -5.91
N ASP A 42 -22.81 20.54 -5.09
CA ASP A 42 -22.99 21.90 -4.59
C ASP A 42 -21.76 22.33 -3.75
N LYS A 43 -21.29 21.47 -2.84
CA LYS A 43 -20.07 21.68 -2.07
C LYS A 43 -18.82 21.89 -2.95
N LEU A 44 -18.66 21.12 -4.02
CA LEU A 44 -17.53 21.27 -4.95
C LEU A 44 -17.58 22.59 -5.72
N SER A 45 -18.78 23.06 -6.07
CA SER A 45 -18.95 24.37 -6.70
C SER A 45 -18.65 25.50 -5.71
N ASP A 46 -19.17 25.41 -4.48
CA ASP A 46 -19.04 26.45 -3.46
C ASP A 46 -17.62 26.53 -2.84
N ASP A 47 -17.04 25.39 -2.44
CA ASP A 47 -15.76 25.34 -1.72
C ASP A 47 -14.56 25.34 -2.68
N ALA A 48 -14.71 24.76 -3.87
CA ALA A 48 -13.60 24.50 -4.80
C ALA A 48 -13.70 25.28 -6.12
N GLY A 49 -14.82 25.99 -6.36
CA GLY A 49 -15.08 26.65 -7.64
C GLY A 49 -15.14 25.68 -8.82
N MET A 50 -15.51 24.42 -8.57
CA MET A 50 -15.52 23.35 -9.57
C MET A 50 -16.93 23.16 -10.13
N ASP A 51 -17.20 23.80 -11.28
CA ASP A 51 -18.47 23.65 -12.01
C ASP A 51 -18.60 22.27 -12.69
N GLU A 52 -17.47 21.65 -12.98
CA GLU A 52 -17.35 20.31 -13.57
C GLU A 52 -16.81 19.31 -12.55
N LEU A 53 -17.28 18.06 -12.64
CA LEU A 53 -16.78 16.99 -11.78
C LEU A 53 -15.33 16.65 -12.14
N PRO A 54 -14.48 16.30 -11.15
CA PRO A 54 -13.15 15.81 -11.45
C PRO A 54 -13.22 14.53 -12.31
N PRO A 55 -12.29 14.34 -13.25
CA PRO A 55 -12.27 13.17 -14.12
C PRO A 55 -12.07 11.88 -13.32
N ILE A 56 -12.60 10.76 -13.83
CA ILE A 56 -12.55 9.46 -13.16
C ILE A 56 -11.12 9.09 -12.79
N GLU A 57 -10.12 9.32 -13.67
CA GLU A 57 -8.74 8.95 -13.35
C GLU A 57 -8.16 9.77 -12.18
N GLN A 58 -8.60 11.02 -11.98
CA GLN A 58 -8.20 11.81 -10.81
C GLN A 58 -8.89 11.31 -9.55
N LEU A 59 -10.19 11.03 -9.60
CA LEU A 59 -10.94 10.48 -8.46
C LEU A 59 -10.41 9.11 -8.05
N GLN A 60 -10.09 8.24 -9.01
CA GLN A 60 -9.46 6.95 -8.74
C GLN A 60 -8.07 7.11 -8.12
N LYS A 61 -7.31 8.16 -8.47
CA LYS A 61 -6.01 8.44 -7.83
C LYS A 61 -6.12 8.99 -6.41
N LEU A 62 -7.26 9.59 -6.04
CA LEU A 62 -7.50 10.03 -4.66
C LEU A 62 -7.56 8.83 -3.70
N TYR A 63 -8.09 7.69 -4.15
CA TYR A 63 -8.34 6.48 -3.34
C TYR A 63 -7.80 5.21 -3.98
N LYS A 64 -6.83 5.31 -4.89
CA LYS A 64 -5.81 4.28 -4.96
C LYS A 64 -5.15 4.32 -3.59
N LYS A 65 -5.72 3.58 -2.63
CA LYS A 65 -4.91 2.95 -1.59
C LYS A 65 -3.74 2.38 -2.41
N PRO A 66 -2.49 2.79 -2.14
CA PRO A 66 -1.40 2.02 -2.71
C PRO A 66 -1.70 0.59 -2.28
N ASN A 67 -2.05 -0.27 -3.24
CA ASN A 67 -2.22 -1.68 -2.93
C ASN A 67 -0.96 -2.08 -2.18
N PRO A 68 -1.08 -2.75 -1.03
CA PRO A 68 0.05 -2.94 -0.16
C PRO A 68 1.14 -3.64 -0.95
N LEU A 69 2.22 -2.89 -1.10
CA LEU A 69 3.32 -3.23 -1.98
C LEU A 69 4.51 -3.50 -1.09
N PHE A 70 4.92 -4.74 -1.03
CA PHE A 70 5.97 -5.18 -0.13
C PHE A 70 7.29 -5.26 -0.88
N GLU A 71 8.24 -4.40 -0.51
CA GLU A 71 9.59 -4.37 -1.03
C GLU A 71 10.54 -5.18 -0.14
N VAL A 72 11.40 -5.98 -0.76
CA VAL A 72 12.45 -6.72 -0.06
C VAL A 72 13.43 -5.74 0.63
N GLN A 73 13.57 -5.85 1.95
CA GLN A 73 14.58 -5.09 2.71
C GLN A 73 15.82 -5.93 3.01
N SER A 74 15.64 -7.22 3.29
CA SER A 74 16.73 -8.15 3.57
C SER A 74 16.27 -9.59 3.41
N ALA A 75 16.93 -10.35 2.54
CA ALA A 75 16.80 -11.81 2.44
C ALA A 75 17.96 -12.37 1.59
N HIS A 76 18.24 -13.67 1.73
CA HIS A 76 19.19 -14.33 0.83
C HIS A 76 18.58 -14.50 -0.56
N ASN A 77 19.40 -14.39 -1.62
CA ASN A 77 18.94 -14.45 -3.02
C ASN A 77 18.11 -15.71 -3.33
N GLU A 78 18.49 -16.87 -2.80
CA GLU A 78 17.75 -18.12 -2.99
C GLU A 78 16.37 -18.09 -2.30
N THR A 79 16.30 -17.49 -1.12
CA THR A 79 15.06 -17.32 -0.37
C THR A 79 14.11 -16.37 -1.09
N ILE A 80 14.62 -15.24 -1.59
CA ILE A 80 13.84 -14.26 -2.38
C ILE A 80 13.28 -14.94 -3.63
N ALA A 81 14.10 -15.68 -4.37
CA ALA A 81 13.65 -16.36 -5.59
C ALA A 81 12.51 -17.34 -5.31
N LYS A 82 12.55 -18.08 -4.19
CA LYS A 82 11.48 -18.98 -3.77
C LYS A 82 10.21 -18.23 -3.37
N ILE A 83 10.34 -17.18 -2.56
CA ILE A 83 9.19 -16.36 -2.15
C ILE A 83 8.50 -15.75 -3.38
N PHE A 84 9.25 -15.23 -4.34
CA PHE A 84 8.69 -14.67 -5.58
C PHE A 84 8.05 -15.75 -6.47
N ALA A 85 8.63 -16.95 -6.55
CA ALA A 85 8.03 -18.07 -7.27
C ALA A 85 6.70 -18.50 -6.64
N ASN A 86 6.65 -18.64 -5.31
CA ASN A 86 5.44 -18.95 -4.56
C ASN A 86 4.37 -17.86 -4.75
N PHE A 87 4.77 -16.58 -4.67
CA PHE A 87 3.86 -15.46 -4.91
C PHE A 87 3.29 -15.48 -6.33
N LYS A 88 4.13 -15.75 -7.33
CA LYS A 88 3.71 -15.85 -8.74
C LYS A 88 2.70 -16.98 -8.94
N GLU A 89 2.86 -18.11 -8.26
CA GLU A 89 1.92 -19.24 -8.32
C GLU A 89 0.56 -18.88 -7.72
N GLU A 90 0.55 -18.14 -6.61
CA GLU A 90 -0.68 -17.82 -5.87
C GLU A 90 -1.44 -16.61 -6.44
N PHE A 91 -0.72 -15.55 -6.82
CA PHE A 91 -1.30 -14.26 -7.20
C PHE A 91 -1.03 -13.84 -8.64
N GLY A 92 -0.18 -14.55 -9.39
CA GLY A 92 0.16 -14.22 -10.77
C GLY A 92 1.38 -13.28 -10.92
N GLU A 93 2.05 -13.38 -12.07
CA GLU A 93 3.27 -12.61 -12.38
C GLU A 93 3.00 -11.12 -12.61
N GLU A 94 1.80 -10.79 -13.06
CA GLU A 94 1.33 -9.41 -13.25
C GLU A 94 1.33 -8.61 -11.94
N ASN A 95 1.31 -9.29 -10.80
CA ASN A 95 1.34 -8.70 -9.47
C ASN A 95 2.77 -8.59 -8.90
N ILE A 96 3.79 -8.78 -9.74
CA ILE A 96 5.19 -8.58 -9.39
C ILE A 96 5.73 -7.39 -10.18
N HIS A 97 6.28 -6.40 -9.46
CA HIS A 97 6.81 -5.19 -10.05
C HIS A 97 8.22 -4.92 -9.53
N GLY A 98 9.22 -5.33 -10.31
CA GLY A 98 10.62 -5.28 -9.86
C GLY A 98 10.82 -6.17 -8.64
N ASN A 99 11.35 -5.60 -7.55
CA ASN A 99 11.56 -6.30 -6.27
C ASN A 99 10.38 -6.16 -5.30
N CYS A 100 9.18 -5.90 -5.83
CA CYS A 100 7.99 -5.65 -5.03
C CYS A 100 6.88 -6.65 -5.32
N LEU A 101 6.22 -7.10 -4.25
CA LEU A 101 5.04 -7.96 -4.29
C LEU A 101 3.79 -7.10 -4.08
N HIS A 102 2.87 -7.13 -5.03
CA HIS A 102 1.66 -6.33 -5.01
C HIS A 102 0.45 -7.22 -4.69
N PHE A 103 -0.10 -7.11 -3.47
CA PHE A 103 -1.21 -7.96 -3.06
C PHE A 103 -2.54 -7.43 -3.63
N PRO A 104 -3.21 -8.16 -4.54
CA PRO A 104 -4.44 -7.69 -5.15
C PRO A 104 -5.59 -7.72 -4.15
N ASP A 105 -6.38 -6.65 -4.10
CA ASP A 105 -7.57 -6.50 -3.25
C ASP A 105 -7.33 -6.78 -1.76
N ASP A 106 -6.14 -6.42 -1.24
CA ASP A 106 -5.74 -6.64 0.16
C ASP A 106 -5.83 -5.35 0.97
N GLU A 107 -7.05 -4.91 1.28
CA GLU A 107 -7.26 -3.60 1.93
C GLU A 107 -6.82 -3.53 3.40
N ASP A 108 -6.64 -4.68 4.05
CA ASP A 108 -6.35 -4.82 5.48
C ASP A 108 -5.08 -5.63 5.78
N ASN A 109 -4.26 -5.90 4.77
CA ASN A 109 -3.07 -6.74 4.83
C ASN A 109 -3.34 -8.21 5.24
N SER A 110 -4.58 -8.69 5.17
CA SER A 110 -4.91 -10.07 5.53
C SER A 110 -4.30 -11.10 4.57
N LYS A 111 -4.25 -10.81 3.27
CA LYS A 111 -3.62 -11.69 2.28
C LYS A 111 -2.10 -11.66 2.42
N ALA A 112 -1.53 -10.47 2.59
CA ALA A 112 -0.11 -10.30 2.89
C ALA A 112 0.28 -11.09 4.14
N ASP A 113 -0.50 -10.97 5.23
CA ASP A 113 -0.21 -11.68 6.48
C ASP A 113 -0.24 -13.20 6.30
N ALA A 114 -1.26 -13.71 5.62
CA ALA A 114 -1.41 -15.13 5.34
C ALA A 114 -0.24 -15.66 4.49
N PHE A 115 0.09 -14.96 3.41
CA PHE A 115 1.18 -15.33 2.51
C PHE A 115 2.53 -15.35 3.25
N PHE A 116 2.90 -14.27 3.92
CA PHE A 116 4.20 -14.19 4.60
C PHE A 116 4.28 -15.16 5.79
N SER A 117 3.17 -15.40 6.51
CA SER A 117 3.10 -16.45 7.53
C SER A 117 3.37 -17.84 6.93
N GLN A 118 2.81 -18.15 5.76
CA GLN A 118 3.12 -19.39 5.05
C GLN A 118 4.62 -19.46 4.69
N GLN A 119 5.19 -18.40 4.14
CA GLN A 119 6.61 -18.37 3.78
C GLN A 119 7.52 -18.60 5.00
N ALA A 120 7.15 -18.06 6.17
CA ALA A 120 7.89 -18.29 7.41
C ALA A 120 7.82 -19.76 7.87
N ASN A 121 6.65 -20.40 7.71
CA ASN A 121 6.46 -21.82 8.01
C ASN A 121 7.25 -22.75 7.07
N GLU A 122 7.51 -22.30 5.83
CA GLU A 122 8.40 -22.99 4.88
C GLU A 122 9.90 -22.81 5.20
N GLY A 123 10.24 -22.04 6.23
CA GLY A 123 11.61 -21.84 6.70
C GLY A 123 12.35 -20.69 6.00
N HIS A 124 11.62 -19.77 5.36
CA HIS A 124 12.23 -18.63 4.69
C HIS A 124 12.51 -17.50 5.69
N ALA A 125 13.78 -17.09 5.80
CA ALA A 125 14.18 -15.90 6.55
C ALA A 125 14.09 -14.65 5.65
N PHE A 126 13.34 -13.64 6.08
CA PHE A 126 13.09 -12.45 5.28
C PHE A 126 12.71 -11.22 6.10
N LEU A 127 12.89 -10.06 5.48
CA LEU A 127 12.29 -8.81 5.87
C LEU A 127 11.74 -8.10 4.62
N PHE A 128 10.44 -7.86 4.60
CA PHE A 128 9.76 -7.02 3.62
C PHE A 128 9.18 -5.78 4.30
N LYS A 129 9.11 -4.67 3.58
CA LYS A 129 8.48 -3.41 4.03
C LYS A 129 7.36 -3.03 3.09
N GLU A 130 6.22 -2.68 3.65
CA GLU A 130 5.13 -2.05 2.90
C GLU A 130 5.54 -0.63 2.48
N VAL A 131 5.50 -0.37 1.18
CA VAL A 131 5.91 0.92 0.60
C VAL A 131 5.00 2.04 1.09
N ASN A 132 5.62 3.17 1.49
CA ASN A 132 4.97 4.34 2.11
C ASN A 132 4.28 4.06 3.46
N SER A 133 4.59 2.95 4.12
CA SER A 133 4.06 2.58 5.43
C SER A 133 5.19 2.20 6.39
N ASP A 134 4.96 2.37 7.70
CA ASP A 134 5.81 1.78 8.75
C ASP A 134 5.26 0.41 9.12
N ASN A 135 5.10 -0.46 8.13
CA ASN A 135 4.62 -1.83 8.29
C ASN A 135 5.57 -2.77 7.56
N TYR A 136 5.86 -3.90 8.20
CA TYR A 136 6.89 -4.83 7.76
C TYR A 136 6.41 -6.24 8.00
N ALA A 137 6.86 -7.17 7.16
CA ALA A 137 6.73 -8.61 7.37
C ALA A 137 8.12 -9.18 7.65
N PHE A 138 8.30 -9.78 8.83
CA PHE A 138 9.56 -10.35 9.29
C PHE A 138 9.44 -11.85 9.56
N SER A 139 10.47 -12.59 9.15
CA SER A 139 10.69 -13.99 9.52
C SER A 139 12.17 -14.29 9.76
N ASP A 140 12.48 -15.11 10.76
CA ASP A 140 13.84 -15.62 11.01
C ASP A 140 14.14 -16.95 10.29
N GLY A 141 13.17 -17.48 9.52
CA GLY A 141 13.28 -18.76 8.82
C GLY A 141 13.19 -19.99 9.73
N LYS A 142 12.77 -19.83 10.99
CA LYS A 142 12.55 -20.93 11.94
C LYS A 142 11.09 -20.99 12.41
N GLY A 143 10.18 -20.44 11.61
CA GLY A 143 8.75 -20.34 11.94
C GLY A 143 8.40 -19.16 12.84
N HIS A 144 9.36 -18.29 13.21
CA HIS A 144 9.03 -17.05 13.91
C HIS A 144 8.65 -15.98 12.90
N TYR A 145 7.41 -15.52 13.00
CA TYR A 145 6.84 -14.55 12.07
C TYR A 145 6.17 -13.40 12.82
N LYS A 146 6.36 -12.18 12.31
CA LYS A 146 5.65 -10.99 12.79
C LYS A 146 5.44 -10.01 11.63
N MET A 147 4.19 -9.65 11.41
CA MET A 147 3.82 -8.42 10.70
C MET A 147 3.42 -7.31 11.67
N GLY A 148 3.79 -6.08 11.34
CA GLY A 148 3.44 -4.90 12.09
C GLY A 148 4.49 -3.79 11.94
N CYS A 149 4.41 -2.80 12.82
CA CYS A 149 5.33 -1.67 12.74
C CYS A 149 6.76 -2.03 13.16
N LYS A 150 7.71 -1.13 12.89
CA LYS A 150 9.11 -1.34 13.28
C LYS A 150 9.22 -1.63 14.79
N ALA A 151 8.47 -0.89 15.61
CA ALA A 151 8.44 -1.08 17.06
C ALA A 151 7.89 -2.46 17.46
N ASP A 152 6.89 -2.98 16.73
CA ASP A 152 6.31 -4.30 16.98
C ASP A 152 7.30 -5.41 16.69
N ILE A 153 8.03 -5.33 15.57
CA ILE A 153 9.04 -6.34 15.21
C ILE A 153 10.19 -6.30 16.21
N ILE A 154 10.69 -5.11 16.56
CA ILE A 154 11.76 -4.99 17.56
C ILE A 154 11.33 -5.61 18.90
N SER A 155 10.10 -5.32 19.32
CA SER A 155 9.54 -5.87 20.56
C SER A 155 9.38 -7.38 20.49
N TYR A 156 8.92 -7.90 19.35
CA TYR A 156 8.79 -9.33 19.08
C TYR A 156 10.14 -10.05 19.11
N CYS A 157 11.15 -9.55 18.41
CA CYS A 157 12.50 -10.13 18.41
C CYS A 157 13.11 -10.14 19.81
N LYS A 158 12.99 -9.02 20.56
CA LYS A 158 13.47 -8.95 21.97
C LYS A 158 12.77 -9.96 22.86
N LYS A 159 11.45 -10.08 22.76
CA LYS A 159 10.64 -11.01 23.56
C LYS A 159 11.04 -12.47 23.30
N ASN A 160 11.38 -12.80 22.06
CA ASN A 160 11.70 -14.16 21.63
C ASN A 160 13.22 -14.43 21.54
N SER A 161 14.07 -13.50 22.00
CA SER A 161 15.54 -13.60 21.90
C SER A 161 16.05 -13.86 20.47
N LEU A 162 15.40 -13.24 19.48
CA LEU A 162 15.76 -13.33 18.07
C LEU A 162 16.73 -12.22 17.68
N GLU A 163 17.55 -12.50 16.67
CA GLU A 163 18.38 -11.48 16.04
C GLU A 163 17.50 -10.44 15.35
N LEU A 164 17.86 -9.16 15.52
CA LEU A 164 17.19 -8.06 14.83
C LEU A 164 17.78 -7.94 13.43
N PRO A 165 16.96 -7.76 12.39
CA PRO A 165 17.44 -7.39 11.07
C PRO A 165 18.37 -6.17 11.13
N ASP A 166 19.53 -6.26 10.48
CA ASP A 166 20.55 -5.19 10.47
C ASP A 166 19.97 -3.84 9.98
N TYR A 167 19.02 -3.89 9.05
CA TYR A 167 18.31 -2.73 8.50
C TYR A 167 17.58 -1.90 9.57
N PHE A 168 17.17 -2.50 10.69
CA PHE A 168 16.54 -1.76 11.78
C PHE A 168 17.54 -1.04 12.70
N ASN A 169 18.78 -1.51 12.73
CA ASN A 169 19.88 -0.96 13.54
C ASN A 169 20.65 0.15 12.80
N THR A 170 20.51 0.26 11.48
CA THR A 170 20.91 1.46 10.74
C THR A 170 20.05 2.63 11.21
N LYS A 171 20.67 3.58 11.92
CA LYS A 171 20.09 4.91 12.12
C LYS A 171 19.83 5.47 10.72
N VAL A 172 18.57 5.77 10.42
CA VAL A 172 18.24 6.66 9.31
C VAL A 172 18.99 7.95 9.63
N SER A 173 20.07 8.23 8.90
CA SER A 173 20.55 9.60 8.86
C SER A 173 19.45 10.35 8.11
N ASP A 174 18.93 11.41 8.71
CA ASP A 174 17.83 12.25 8.21
C ASP A 174 18.15 12.97 6.86
N GLU A 175 18.93 12.37 5.96
CA GLU A 175 19.43 12.99 4.73
C GLU A 175 19.09 12.21 3.43
N GLN A 176 18.12 11.29 3.45
CA GLN A 176 17.66 10.61 2.21
C GLN A 176 16.16 10.74 1.94
N GLU A 177 15.55 11.85 2.36
CA GLU A 177 14.37 12.35 1.64
C GLU A 177 14.83 13.08 0.37
N HIS A 178 14.44 12.52 -0.77
CA HIS A 178 14.46 13.13 -2.10
C HIS A 178 15.82 13.49 -2.72
N THR A 179 16.40 12.52 -3.43
CA THR A 179 17.00 12.83 -4.74
C THR A 179 16.45 11.88 -5.81
N PRO A 180 15.71 12.38 -6.81
CA PRO A 180 15.39 11.59 -7.99
C PRO A 180 16.68 11.36 -8.78
N SER A 181 17.03 10.11 -9.05
CA SER A 181 18.08 9.78 -10.02
C SER A 181 17.59 10.15 -11.42
N ILE A 182 17.93 11.36 -11.85
CA ILE A 182 17.89 11.79 -13.24
C ILE A 182 19.14 11.25 -13.94
N LEU A 183 18.92 10.46 -15.00
CA LEU A 183 19.73 10.17 -16.20
C LEU A 183 21.26 9.99 -16.11
N SER A 184 21.73 8.86 -16.66
CA SER A 184 22.81 8.68 -17.67
C SER A 184 23.07 7.16 -17.77
N GLN A 185 23.07 6.46 -18.92
CA GLN A 185 23.39 6.76 -20.32
C GLN A 185 22.47 5.97 -21.26
#